data_AF-A0A3D2IF20-F1
#
_entry.id   AF-A0A3D2IF20-F1
#
_cell.length_a   1.000
_cell.length_b   1.000
_cell.length_c   1.000
_cell.angle_alpha   90.00
_cell.angle_beta   90.00
_cell.angle_gamma   90.00
#
_symmetry.space_group_name_H-M   'P 1'
#
loop_
_entity.id
_entity.type
_entity.pdbx_description
1 polymer ?
#
loop_
_entity_poly.entity_id
_entity_poly.type
_entity_poly.pdbx_seq_one_letter_code
_entity_poly.pdbx_strand_id
1 'polypeptide(L)'
;MISKSEIQSLLVLMDDPDPFIQESVNRRFVELGENVVPLLDEYRIDLKQGEEKSRISELIHTLTFEGLQTDFVDALENGIKNRKDLESIIFMLSRFGNPTIDTKHYKDKLDHFAEMVAPSIRYKLDERKKASQLFKFVFEDLNFTGDQQDYHNPTNCFIDTVIDRRKGLPISLSMVVMFIARRLDLPVFGINMPIHFMLTYIG
;
A
#
# COMPACT_ATOMS: atom_id res chain seq x y z
N MET A 1 -13.11 0.58 24.75
CA MET A 1 -11.73 0.19 24.40
C MET A 1 -11.75 -1.32 24.21
N ILE A 2 -11.28 -1.80 23.06
CA ILE A 2 -11.17 -3.23 22.79
C ILE A 2 -10.06 -3.78 23.69
N SER A 3 -10.38 -4.79 24.51
CA SER A 3 -9.37 -5.40 25.38
C SER A 3 -8.71 -6.60 24.69
N LYS A 4 -7.40 -6.82 24.88
CA LYS A 4 -6.71 -8.02 24.37
C LYS A 4 -7.40 -9.32 24.85
N SER A 5 -7.91 -9.31 26.09
CA SER A 5 -8.67 -10.43 26.67
C SER A 5 -9.99 -10.70 25.95
N GLU A 6 -10.69 -9.67 25.47
CA GLU A 6 -11.94 -9.83 24.71
C GLU A 6 -11.67 -10.51 23.38
N ILE A 7 -10.65 -10.07 22.64
CA ILE A 7 -10.27 -10.67 21.35
C ILE A 7 -9.85 -12.13 21.53
N GLN A 8 -9.02 -12.42 22.53
CA GLN A 8 -8.62 -13.80 22.84
C GLN A 8 -9.84 -14.68 23.16
N SER A 9 -10.81 -14.16 23.91
CA SER A 9 -12.05 -14.88 24.21
C SER A 9 -12.86 -15.15 22.93
N LEU A 10 -12.99 -14.15 22.05
CA LEU A 10 -13.69 -14.31 20.77
C LEU A 10 -13.00 -15.34 19.87
N LEU A 11 -11.66 -15.31 19.77
CA LEU A 11 -10.89 -16.26 18.99
C LEU A 11 -11.05 -17.70 19.49
N VAL A 12 -11.08 -17.92 20.80
CA VAL A 12 -11.35 -19.25 21.39
C VAL A 12 -12.77 -19.72 21.05
N LEU A 13 -13.75 -18.82 21.11
CA LEU A 13 -15.15 -19.13 20.84
C LEU A 13 -15.46 -19.31 19.34
N MET A 14 -14.53 -19.01 18.43
CA MET A 14 -14.72 -19.28 17.00
C MET A 14 -14.79 -20.78 16.68
N ASP A 15 -14.21 -21.64 17.53
CA ASP A 15 -14.25 -23.11 17.40
C ASP A 15 -15.43 -23.76 18.14
N ASP A 16 -16.32 -22.95 18.72
CA ASP A 16 -17.46 -23.49 19.46
C ASP A 16 -18.41 -24.24 18.49
N PRO A 17 -18.85 -25.47 18.83
CA PRO A 17 -19.76 -26.23 17.98
C PRO A 17 -21.18 -25.64 17.91
N ASP A 18 -21.55 -24.73 18.81
CA ASP A 18 -22.86 -24.08 18.82
C ASP A 18 -22.95 -22.98 17.73
N PRO A 19 -23.85 -23.12 16.74
CA PRO A 19 -24.03 -22.12 15.69
C PRO A 19 -24.39 -20.72 16.22
N PHE A 20 -25.09 -20.64 17.35
CA PHE A 20 -25.47 -19.37 17.96
C PHE A 20 -24.27 -18.62 18.54
N ILE A 21 -23.29 -19.36 19.08
CA ILE A 21 -22.03 -18.80 19.58
C ILE A 21 -21.21 -18.28 18.40
N GLN A 22 -21.07 -19.07 17.33
CA GLN A 22 -20.36 -18.65 16.12
C GLN A 22 -20.96 -17.38 15.49
N GLU A 23 -22.29 -17.32 15.36
CA GLU A 23 -22.98 -16.14 14.85
C GLU A 23 -22.74 -14.90 15.74
N SER A 24 -22.78 -15.08 17.06
CA SER A 24 -22.54 -14.01 18.02
C SER A 24 -21.09 -13.49 17.97
N VAL A 25 -20.11 -14.37 17.80
CA VAL A 25 -18.69 -14.02 17.65
C VAL A 25 -18.47 -13.26 16.34
N ASN A 26 -19.02 -13.75 15.23
CA ASN A 26 -18.90 -13.08 13.93
C ASN A 26 -19.53 -11.69 13.95
N ARG A 27 -20.75 -11.55 14.50
CA ARG A 27 -21.39 -10.24 14.69
C ARG A 27 -20.50 -9.31 15.51
N ARG A 28 -19.86 -9.81 16.56
CA ARG A 28 -18.96 -9.02 17.38
C ARG A 28 -17.73 -8.54 16.60
N PHE A 29 -17.11 -9.39 15.77
CA PHE A 29 -16.00 -8.95 14.93
C PHE A 29 -16.41 -7.89 13.91
N VAL A 30 -17.59 -8.03 13.29
CA VAL A 30 -18.15 -7.02 12.38
C VAL A 30 -18.39 -5.69 13.10
N GLU A 31 -18.96 -5.71 14.32
CA GLU A 31 -19.15 -4.50 15.15
C GLU A 31 -17.82 -3.80 15.49
N LEU A 32 -16.76 -4.56 15.74
CA LEU A 32 -15.43 -4.00 16.02
C LEU A 32 -14.78 -3.42 14.75
N GLY A 33 -15.10 -4.01 13.58
CA GLY A 33 -14.62 -3.58 12.27
C GLY A 33 -13.10 -3.67 12.13
N GLU A 34 -12.53 -2.82 11.27
CA GLU A 34 -11.10 -2.80 10.98
C GLU A 34 -10.22 -2.45 12.21
N ASN A 35 -10.76 -1.82 13.24
CA ASN A 35 -10.01 -1.42 14.44
C ASN A 35 -9.36 -2.60 15.18
N VAL A 36 -9.90 -3.80 15.01
CA VAL A 36 -9.37 -5.03 15.65
C VAL A 36 -8.24 -5.67 14.83
N VAL A 37 -8.09 -5.31 13.55
CA VAL A 37 -7.13 -5.92 12.63
C VAL A 37 -5.68 -5.87 13.12
N PRO A 38 -5.15 -4.76 13.68
CA PRO A 38 -3.78 -4.74 14.19
C PRO A 38 -3.52 -5.78 15.31
N LEU A 39 -4.52 -6.01 16.16
CA LEU A 39 -4.44 -6.98 17.26
C LEU A 39 -4.56 -8.42 16.75
N LEU A 40 -5.42 -8.66 15.74
CA LEU A 40 -5.49 -9.94 15.06
C LEU A 40 -4.19 -10.26 14.33
N ASP A 41 -3.54 -9.28 13.72
CA ASP A 41 -2.26 -9.47 13.03
C ASP A 41 -1.13 -9.80 14.01
N GLU A 42 -1.06 -9.09 15.15
CA GLU A 42 -0.13 -9.40 16.24
C GLU A 42 -0.27 -10.87 16.67
N TYR A 43 -1.50 -11.33 16.90
CA TYR A 43 -1.77 -12.72 17.28
C TYR A 43 -1.41 -13.71 16.16
N ARG A 44 -1.74 -13.38 14.90
CA ARG A 44 -1.43 -14.21 13.73
C ARG A 44 0.08 -14.45 13.55
N ILE A 45 0.91 -13.47 13.89
CA ILE A 45 2.38 -13.56 13.79
C ILE A 45 2.91 -14.67 14.72
N ASP A 46 2.38 -14.75 15.94
CA ASP A 46 2.80 -15.71 16.96
C ASP A 46 2.33 -17.15 16.68
N LEU A 47 1.31 -17.31 15.83
CA LEU A 47 0.79 -18.63 15.45
C LEU A 47 1.73 -19.38 14.49
N LYS A 48 1.84 -20.69 14.73
CA LYS A 48 2.42 -21.64 13.76
C LYS A 48 1.49 -21.80 12.56
N GLN A 49 2.05 -22.25 11.44
CA GLN A 49 1.24 -22.63 10.27
C GLN A 49 0.21 -23.70 10.65
N GLY A 50 -1.04 -23.51 10.22
CA GLY A 50 -2.16 -24.37 10.58
C GLY A 50 -3.51 -23.70 10.32
N GLU A 51 -4.59 -24.42 10.62
CA GLU A 51 -5.97 -23.99 10.38
C GLU A 51 -6.33 -22.70 11.12
N GLU A 52 -5.90 -22.55 12.38
CA GLU A 52 -6.12 -21.34 13.18
C GLU A 52 -5.51 -20.09 12.51
N LYS A 53 -4.28 -20.20 11.99
CA LYS A 53 -3.59 -19.10 11.32
C LYS A 53 -4.27 -18.70 10.00
N SER A 54 -4.75 -19.69 9.24
CA SER A 54 -5.51 -19.45 8.01
C SER A 54 -6.83 -18.74 8.31
N ARG A 55 -7.56 -19.20 9.33
CA ARG A 55 -8.83 -18.60 9.74
C ARG A 55 -8.68 -17.14 10.19
N ILE A 56 -7.66 -16.84 10.98
CA ILE A 56 -7.39 -15.44 11.38
C ILE A 56 -7.00 -14.59 10.17
N SER A 57 -6.28 -15.17 9.20
CA SER A 57 -5.96 -14.46 7.96
C SER A 57 -7.20 -14.13 7.13
N GLU A 58 -8.15 -15.06 7.04
CA GLU A 58 -9.44 -14.84 6.37
C GLU A 58 -10.29 -13.79 7.10
N LEU A 59 -10.31 -13.82 8.43
CA LEU A 59 -10.99 -12.81 9.25
C LEU A 59 -10.39 -11.42 9.04
N ILE A 60 -9.06 -11.30 9.10
CA ILE A 60 -8.34 -10.05 8.81
C ILE A 60 -8.71 -9.53 7.42
N HIS A 61 -8.68 -10.41 6.41
CA HIS A 61 -9.01 -10.03 5.04
C HIS A 61 -10.45 -9.53 4.92
N THR A 62 -11.41 -10.22 5.53
CA THR A 62 -12.84 -9.86 5.52
C THR A 62 -13.06 -8.48 6.15
N LEU A 63 -12.56 -8.27 7.36
CA LEU A 63 -12.73 -7.00 8.08
C LEU A 63 -12.03 -5.84 7.38
N THR A 64 -10.83 -6.08 6.84
CA THR A 64 -10.10 -5.05 6.09
C THR A 64 -10.82 -4.69 4.81
N PHE A 65 -11.41 -5.66 4.12
CA PHE A 65 -12.09 -5.42 2.85
C PHE A 65 -13.37 -4.60 3.04
N GLU A 66 -14.14 -4.85 4.10
CA GLU A 66 -15.30 -4.03 4.45
C GLU A 66 -14.91 -2.57 4.73
N GLY A 67 -13.86 -2.35 5.52
CA GLY A 67 -13.31 -1.00 5.77
C GLY A 67 -12.79 -0.34 4.49
N LEU A 68 -12.11 -1.11 3.64
CA LEU A 68 -11.56 -0.63 2.37
C LEU A 68 -12.65 -0.16 1.40
N GLN A 69 -13.79 -0.83 1.37
CA GLN A 69 -14.93 -0.39 0.55
C GLN A 69 -15.44 0.97 1.00
N THR A 70 -15.56 1.18 2.31
CA THR A 70 -16.01 2.46 2.87
C THR A 70 -15.01 3.56 2.54
N ASP A 71 -13.72 3.32 2.79
CA ASP A 71 -12.64 4.27 2.48
C ASP A 71 -12.57 4.61 0.98
N PHE A 72 -12.84 3.63 0.12
CA PHE A 72 -12.84 3.83 -1.33
C PHE A 72 -14.03 4.68 -1.80
N VAL A 73 -15.22 4.46 -1.24
CA VAL A 73 -16.39 5.31 -1.51
C VAL A 73 -16.11 6.75 -1.08
N ASP A 74 -15.58 6.94 0.13
CA ASP A 74 -15.21 8.26 0.64
C ASP A 74 -14.17 8.94 -0.28
N ALA A 75 -13.18 8.19 -0.76
CA ALA A 75 -12.17 8.70 -1.69
C ALA A 75 -12.78 9.12 -3.04
N LEU A 76 -13.76 8.38 -3.57
CA LEU A 76 -14.46 8.72 -4.80
C LEU A 76 -15.31 9.98 -4.65
N GLU A 77 -16.04 10.11 -3.53
CA GLU A 77 -16.87 11.28 -3.25
C GLU A 77 -16.04 12.56 -3.08
N ASN A 78 -14.90 12.45 -2.39
CA ASN A 78 -14.00 13.59 -2.18
C ASN A 78 -13.17 13.93 -3.43
N GLY A 79 -12.93 12.95 -4.30
CA GLY A 79 -12.09 13.07 -5.49
C GLY A 79 -10.60 13.25 -5.19
N ILE A 80 -9.79 13.18 -6.25
CA ILE A 80 -8.32 13.37 -6.17
C ILE A 80 -7.99 14.82 -6.49
N LYS A 81 -7.66 15.62 -5.48
CA LYS A 81 -7.41 17.08 -5.64
C LYS A 81 -5.93 17.39 -5.84
N ASN A 82 -5.05 16.57 -5.28
CA ASN A 82 -3.61 16.77 -5.34
C ASN A 82 -2.83 15.44 -5.33
N ARG A 83 -1.51 15.50 -5.49
CA ARG A 83 -0.64 14.30 -5.54
C ARG A 83 -0.55 13.54 -4.21
N LYS A 84 -0.82 14.18 -3.07
CA LYS A 84 -0.86 13.52 -1.76
C LYS A 84 -2.13 12.66 -1.62
N ASP A 85 -3.24 13.11 -2.20
CA ASP A 85 -4.47 12.32 -2.28
C ASP A 85 -4.24 11.08 -3.15
N LEU A 86 -3.62 11.27 -4.33
CA LEU A 86 -3.25 10.17 -5.22
C LEU A 86 -2.38 9.14 -4.48
N GLU A 87 -1.32 9.58 -3.81
CA GLU A 87 -0.44 8.68 -3.03
C GLU A 87 -1.23 7.91 -1.97
N SER A 88 -2.13 8.57 -1.25
CA SER A 88 -2.92 7.93 -0.20
C SER A 88 -3.89 6.88 -0.75
N ILE A 89 -4.53 7.14 -1.90
CA ILE A 89 -5.42 6.18 -2.56
C ILE A 89 -4.64 4.99 -3.12
N ILE A 90 -3.45 5.20 -3.70
CA ILE A 90 -2.62 4.10 -4.21
C ILE A 90 -2.15 3.16 -3.07
N PHE A 91 -1.81 3.71 -1.90
CA PHE A 91 -1.54 2.89 -0.72
C PHE A 91 -2.79 2.18 -0.20
N MET A 92 -3.94 2.85 -0.18
CA MET A 92 -5.23 2.24 0.17
C MET A 92 -5.53 1.02 -0.71
N LEU A 93 -5.35 1.12 -2.03
CA LEU A 93 -5.55 -0.01 -2.94
C LEU A 93 -4.61 -1.20 -2.68
N SER A 94 -3.47 -0.97 -2.05
CA SER A 94 -2.54 -2.06 -1.70
C SER A 94 -3.08 -2.95 -0.58
N ARG A 95 -4.09 -2.50 0.17
CA ARG A 95 -4.82 -3.32 1.16
C ARG A 95 -5.54 -4.52 0.56
N PHE A 96 -5.83 -4.51 -0.75
CA PHE A 96 -6.36 -5.68 -1.46
C PHE A 96 -5.37 -6.86 -1.46
N GLY A 97 -4.08 -6.59 -1.66
CA GLY A 97 -3.03 -7.61 -1.67
C GLY A 97 -2.43 -7.85 -0.28
N ASN A 98 -2.40 -6.82 0.55
CA ASN A 98 -1.77 -6.81 1.85
C ASN A 98 -2.69 -6.13 2.89
N PRO A 99 -3.63 -6.86 3.52
CA PRO A 99 -4.63 -6.27 4.40
C PRO A 99 -4.06 -5.49 5.59
N THR A 100 -2.85 -5.83 6.04
CA THR A 100 -2.21 -5.23 7.22
C THR A 100 -1.03 -4.32 6.84
N ILE A 101 -1.04 -3.77 5.63
CA ILE A 101 0.01 -2.90 5.11
C ILE A 101 0.33 -1.74 6.07
N ASP A 102 1.60 -1.66 6.50
CA ASP A 102 2.13 -0.48 7.18
C ASP A 102 2.44 0.63 6.17
N THR A 103 1.40 1.40 5.83
CA THR A 103 1.51 2.52 4.88
C THR A 103 2.57 3.54 5.32
N LYS A 104 2.78 3.73 6.64
CA LYS A 104 3.74 4.71 7.14
C LYS A 104 5.16 4.27 6.79
N HIS A 105 5.50 3.00 7.02
CA HIS A 105 6.79 2.43 6.65
C HIS A 105 7.16 2.68 5.18
N TYR A 106 6.22 2.51 4.25
CA TYR A 106 6.49 2.76 2.83
C TYR A 106 6.57 4.24 2.48
N LYS A 107 5.81 5.11 3.15
CA LYS A 107 5.95 6.57 3.00
C LYS A 107 7.33 7.04 3.48
N ASP A 108 7.80 6.52 4.61
CA ASP A 108 9.12 6.81 5.17
C ASP A 108 10.24 6.31 4.23
N LYS A 109 10.08 5.16 3.57
CA LYS A 109 11.00 4.70 2.50
C LYS A 109 11.08 5.68 1.33
N LEU A 110 9.94 6.19 0.87
CA LEU A 110 9.90 7.17 -0.23
C LEU A 110 10.51 8.52 0.19
N ASP A 111 10.30 8.94 1.44
CA ASP A 111 10.95 10.12 2.03
C ASP A 111 12.47 9.93 2.03
N HIS A 112 12.95 8.78 2.47
CA HIS A 112 14.37 8.44 2.46
C HIS A 112 14.97 8.47 1.03
N PHE A 113 14.28 7.90 0.04
CA PHE A 113 14.74 7.99 -1.36
C PHE A 113 14.83 9.44 -1.86
N ALA A 114 13.87 10.29 -1.50
CA ALA A 114 13.93 11.70 -1.84
C ALA A 114 15.13 12.40 -1.17
N GLU A 115 15.37 12.14 0.11
CA GLU A 115 16.52 12.69 0.85
C GLU A 115 17.85 12.31 0.23
N MET A 116 18.00 11.06 -0.22
CA MET A 116 19.23 10.58 -0.87
C MET A 116 19.57 11.35 -2.16
N VAL A 117 18.57 11.67 -2.99
CA VAL A 117 18.79 12.33 -4.29
C VAL A 117 18.72 13.87 -4.21
N ALA A 118 18.14 14.41 -3.14
CA ALA A 118 17.95 15.85 -2.96
C ALA A 118 19.23 16.69 -3.14
N PRO A 119 20.42 16.31 -2.62
CA PRO A 119 21.65 17.07 -2.84
C PRO A 119 21.98 17.18 -4.32
N SER A 120 21.96 16.06 -5.06
CA SER A 120 22.29 15.99 -6.49
C SER A 120 21.36 16.80 -7.38
N ILE A 121 20.12 17.02 -6.93
CA ILE A 121 19.11 17.83 -7.62
C ILE A 121 19.28 19.32 -7.30
N ARG A 122 19.56 19.68 -6.04
CA ARG A 122 19.73 21.09 -5.61
C ARG A 122 20.91 21.79 -6.26
N TYR A 123 22.02 21.09 -6.51
CA TYR A 123 23.23 21.70 -7.10
C TYR A 123 23.14 21.96 -8.62
N LYS A 124 22.05 21.58 -9.30
CA LYS A 124 21.89 21.78 -10.75
C LYS A 124 20.88 22.90 -11.07
N LEU A 125 21.26 23.82 -11.95
CA LEU A 125 20.44 24.97 -12.35
C LEU A 125 19.43 24.65 -13.46
N ASP A 126 19.69 23.65 -14.30
CA ASP A 126 18.84 23.28 -15.43
C ASP A 126 17.80 22.21 -15.04
N GLU A 127 16.54 22.51 -15.27
CA GLU A 127 15.40 21.67 -14.92
C GLU A 127 15.38 20.32 -15.64
N ARG A 128 15.80 20.29 -16.91
CA ARG A 128 15.95 19.02 -17.64
C ARG A 128 16.96 18.11 -16.97
N LYS A 129 18.04 18.68 -16.42
CA LYS A 129 19.05 17.92 -15.69
C LYS A 129 18.55 17.44 -14.33
N LYS A 130 17.64 18.18 -13.67
CA LYS A 130 16.97 17.71 -12.44
C LYS A 130 16.10 16.49 -12.74
N ALA A 131 15.29 16.54 -13.79
CA ALA A 131 14.45 15.42 -14.23
C ALA A 131 15.29 14.18 -14.57
N SER A 132 16.32 14.35 -15.41
CA SER A 132 17.21 13.27 -15.79
C SER A 132 17.95 12.66 -14.59
N GLN A 133 18.36 13.48 -13.61
CA GLN A 133 18.99 12.98 -12.39
C GLN A 133 18.02 12.15 -11.54
N LEU A 134 16.76 12.58 -11.42
CA LEU A 134 15.75 11.81 -10.69
C LEU A 134 15.48 10.46 -11.36
N PHE A 135 15.28 10.45 -12.68
CA PHE A 135 15.02 9.20 -13.42
C PHE A 135 16.21 8.25 -13.34
N LYS A 136 17.43 8.77 -13.51
CA LYS A 136 18.66 7.98 -13.31
C LYS A 136 18.70 7.39 -11.90
N PHE A 137 18.43 8.20 -10.88
CA PHE A 137 18.44 7.72 -9.50
C PHE A 137 17.42 6.60 -9.26
N VAL A 138 16.20 6.73 -9.76
CA VAL A 138 15.17 5.69 -9.56
C VAL A 138 15.48 4.42 -10.36
N PHE A 139 15.81 4.53 -11.64
CA PHE A 139 15.94 3.36 -12.52
C PHE A 139 17.33 2.72 -12.51
N GLU A 140 18.39 3.50 -12.30
CA GLU A 140 19.77 2.99 -12.26
C GLU A 140 20.25 2.80 -10.80
N ASP A 141 20.23 3.85 -9.98
CA ASP A 141 20.83 3.77 -8.63
C ASP A 141 19.96 2.90 -7.69
N LEU A 142 18.64 3.09 -7.72
CA LEU A 142 17.68 2.28 -6.97
C LEU A 142 17.24 1.01 -7.72
N ASN A 143 17.69 0.79 -8.96
CA ASN A 143 17.40 -0.43 -9.73
C ASN A 143 15.91 -0.78 -9.87
N PHE A 144 15.02 0.23 -9.92
CA PHE A 144 13.62 -0.02 -10.26
C PHE A 144 13.52 -0.46 -11.73
N THR A 145 12.78 -1.52 -12.00
CA THR A 145 12.67 -2.07 -13.35
C THR A 145 11.30 -2.69 -13.64
N GLY A 146 10.96 -2.84 -14.91
CA GLY A 146 9.75 -3.55 -15.33
C GLY A 146 9.92 -5.06 -15.16
N ASP A 147 8.87 -5.74 -14.70
CA ASP A 147 8.85 -7.21 -14.70
C ASP A 147 8.36 -7.74 -16.05
N GLN A 148 9.31 -8.09 -16.94
CA GLN A 148 8.99 -8.64 -18.26
C GLN A 148 8.73 -10.14 -18.25
N GLN A 149 9.17 -10.84 -17.20
CA GLN A 149 9.06 -12.31 -17.11
C GLN A 149 7.68 -12.72 -16.63
N ASP A 150 7.14 -11.97 -15.65
CA ASP A 150 5.82 -12.21 -15.08
C ASP A 150 5.02 -10.91 -15.05
N TYR A 151 4.78 -10.34 -16.23
CA TYR A 151 4.16 -9.02 -16.39
C TYR A 151 2.78 -8.92 -15.71
N HIS A 152 1.98 -9.98 -15.83
CA HIS A 152 0.61 -10.01 -15.32
C HIS A 152 0.49 -10.38 -13.84
N ASN A 153 1.61 -10.54 -13.12
CA ASN A 153 1.57 -10.78 -11.69
C ASN A 153 0.91 -9.61 -10.95
N PRO A 154 -0.13 -9.84 -10.12
CA PRO A 154 -0.77 -8.78 -9.34
C PRO A 154 0.19 -7.99 -8.44
N THR A 155 1.27 -8.62 -7.98
CA THR A 155 2.30 -7.95 -7.16
C THR A 155 3.11 -6.89 -7.92
N ASN A 156 2.95 -6.77 -9.24
CA ASN A 156 3.52 -5.67 -10.02
C ASN A 156 2.65 -4.41 -9.97
N CYS A 157 1.43 -4.50 -9.43
CA CYS A 157 0.47 -3.40 -9.36
C CYS A 157 0.49 -2.70 -7.99
N PHE A 158 0.62 -3.47 -6.90
CA PHE A 158 0.57 -2.94 -5.53
C PHE A 158 1.85 -2.17 -5.18
N ILE A 159 1.70 -0.96 -4.64
CA ILE A 159 2.83 -0.03 -4.52
C ILE A 159 3.83 -0.50 -3.46
N ASP A 160 3.37 -1.18 -2.41
CA ASP A 160 4.21 -1.76 -1.36
C ASP A 160 5.13 -2.85 -1.92
N THR A 161 4.56 -3.80 -2.67
CA THR A 161 5.33 -4.86 -3.30
C THR A 161 6.27 -4.33 -4.38
N VAL A 162 5.86 -3.29 -5.11
CA VAL A 162 6.71 -2.61 -6.10
C VAL A 162 7.90 -1.92 -5.44
N ILE A 163 7.69 -1.22 -4.32
CA ILE A 163 8.77 -0.56 -3.56
C ILE A 163 9.76 -1.59 -3.03
N ASP A 164 9.29 -2.71 -2.50
CA ASP A 164 10.14 -3.75 -1.92
C ASP A 164 10.91 -4.56 -2.97
N ARG A 165 10.20 -5.01 -4.02
CA ARG A 165 10.80 -5.82 -5.08
C ARG A 165 11.60 -4.98 -6.07
N ARG A 166 11.39 -3.65 -6.09
CA ARG A 166 11.88 -2.72 -7.11
C ARG A 166 11.48 -3.16 -8.53
N LYS A 167 10.34 -3.86 -8.63
CA LYS A 167 9.79 -4.42 -9.85
C LYS A 167 8.31 -4.13 -9.94
N GLY A 168 7.84 -3.65 -11.09
CA GLY A 168 6.44 -3.30 -11.25
C GLY A 168 6.02 -3.06 -12.70
N LEU A 169 4.74 -2.73 -12.87
CA LEU A 169 4.21 -2.27 -14.15
C LEU A 169 4.71 -0.84 -14.47
N PRO A 170 4.75 -0.43 -15.75
CA PRO A 170 5.14 0.93 -16.12
C PRO A 170 4.37 2.02 -15.36
N ILE A 171 3.07 1.83 -15.13
CA ILE A 171 2.25 2.78 -14.36
C ILE A 171 2.64 2.83 -12.88
N SER A 172 2.89 1.68 -12.24
CA SER A 172 3.27 1.61 -10.83
C SER A 172 4.68 2.17 -10.59
N LEU A 173 5.63 1.89 -11.50
CA LEU A 173 6.96 2.50 -11.48
C LEU A 173 6.89 4.02 -11.66
N SER A 174 5.99 4.48 -12.54
CA SER A 174 5.75 5.91 -12.73
C SER A 174 5.20 6.58 -11.47
N MET A 175 4.33 5.90 -10.72
CA MET A 175 3.85 6.39 -9.42
C MET A 175 4.99 6.54 -8.41
N VAL A 176 5.93 5.58 -8.31
CA VAL A 176 7.12 5.71 -7.44
C VAL A 176 7.90 6.99 -7.77
N VAL A 177 8.20 7.22 -9.05
CA VAL A 177 8.90 8.43 -9.49
C VAL A 177 8.11 9.68 -9.15
N MET A 178 6.79 9.71 -9.40
CA MET A 178 5.93 10.85 -9.08
C MET A 178 5.88 11.16 -7.58
N PHE A 179 5.87 10.12 -6.73
CA PHE A 179 5.85 10.28 -5.28
C PHE A 179 7.18 10.80 -4.72
N ILE A 180 8.31 10.38 -5.29
CA ILE A 180 9.63 10.94 -4.96
C ILE A 180 9.73 12.38 -5.48
N ALA A 181 9.31 12.64 -6.72
CA ALA A 181 9.29 13.98 -7.31
C ALA A 181 8.46 14.96 -6.47
N ARG A 182 7.29 14.52 -5.96
CA ARG A 182 6.43 15.32 -5.07
C ARG A 182 7.17 15.78 -3.82
N ARG A 183 7.98 14.91 -3.20
CA ARG A 183 8.77 15.24 -1.99
C ARG A 183 9.90 16.22 -2.26
N LEU A 184 10.32 16.33 -3.51
CA LEU A 184 11.37 17.23 -3.98
C LEU A 184 10.82 18.50 -4.63
N ASP A 185 9.50 18.71 -4.57
CA ASP A 185 8.79 19.80 -5.24
C ASP A 185 9.06 19.88 -6.75
N LEU A 186 9.29 18.72 -7.39
CA LEU A 186 9.55 18.64 -8.82
C LEU A 186 8.26 18.47 -9.64
N PRO A 187 8.10 19.20 -10.76
CA PRO A 187 6.92 19.17 -11.62
C PRO A 187 6.92 17.97 -12.58
N VAL A 188 6.94 16.75 -12.04
CA VAL A 188 6.80 15.49 -12.80
C VAL A 188 5.34 15.04 -12.84
N PHE A 189 4.82 14.76 -14.04
CA PHE A 189 3.43 14.38 -14.27
C PHE A 189 3.33 13.11 -15.11
N GLY A 190 2.30 12.30 -14.84
CA GLY A 190 1.94 11.17 -15.66
C GLY A 190 1.07 11.58 -16.85
N ILE A 191 1.39 11.06 -18.04
CA ILE A 191 0.59 11.19 -19.25
C ILE A 191 0.08 9.79 -19.62
N ASN A 192 -1.24 9.65 -19.69
CA ASN A 192 -1.86 8.45 -20.19
C ASN A 192 -1.84 8.48 -21.73
N MET A 193 -1.22 7.48 -22.34
CA MET A 193 -1.26 7.24 -23.78
C MET A 193 -1.89 5.88 -24.05
N PRO A 194 -2.44 5.62 -25.24
CA PRO A 194 -2.91 4.29 -25.59
C PRO A 194 -1.82 3.24 -25.33
N ILE A 195 -2.13 2.26 -24.48
CA ILE A 195 -1.26 1.13 -24.11
C ILE A 195 -0.04 1.54 -23.24
N HIS A 196 0.25 2.83 -23.06
CA HIS A 196 1.47 3.31 -22.39
C HIS A 196 1.18 4.38 -21.35
N PHE A 197 1.93 4.36 -20.25
CA PHE A 197 1.95 5.45 -19.28
C PHE A 197 3.35 6.08 -19.29
N MET A 198 3.43 7.39 -19.51
CA MET A 198 4.69 8.12 -19.62
C MET A 198 4.80 9.17 -18.53
N LEU A 199 6.04 9.53 -18.18
CA LEU A 199 6.32 10.66 -17.31
C LEU A 199 6.81 11.84 -18.15
N THR A 200 6.29 13.03 -17.84
CA THR A 200 6.80 14.29 -18.35
C THR A 200 7.28 15.16 -17.20
N TYR A 201 8.24 16.03 -17.47
CA TYR A 201 8.68 17.08 -16.58
C TYR A 201 8.28 18.42 -17.21
N ILE A 202 7.55 19.26 -16.48
CA ILE A 202 7.10 20.57 -16.96
C ILE A 202 7.86 21.65 -16.20
N GLY A 203 8.84 22.26 -16.87
CA GLY A 203 9.59 23.41 -16.37
C GLY A 203 10.05 24.26 -17.55
#